data_AF-A0A838U6E7-F1
#
_entry.id   AF-A0A838U6E7-F1
#
_cell.length_a   1.000
_cell.length_b   1.000
_cell.length_c   1.000
_cell.angle_alpha   90.00
_cell.angle_beta   90.00
_cell.angle_gamma   90.00
#
_symmetry.space_group_name_H-M   'P 1'
#
loop_
_entity.id
_entity.type
_entity.pdbx_description
1 polymer ?
#
loop_
_entity_poly.entity_id
_entity_poly.type
_entity_poly.pdbx_seq_one_letter_code
_entity_poly.pdbx_strand_id
1 'polypeptide(L)'
;MNFEGEDDAYYEHNEHNEHNEHTKLPIENAVENNKESDNDIQNNHEKASAQIEYKINEYSNQLSENSLPANDNYEENTNQLLQEHSQRAPSPTYPQQQNYNSSYSSKMVYPSVLWSGNGYHIYIPIKAIILDNYEQFSKDKFPNVFSSNGKYYGLSISEIFLKFVKCFFTNGKADPKHNPIYKSCLIRIPNTINSKCLKKGLNYEESKVKIFQKWNGYRPPIQRLTKDF
;
A
#
# COMPACT_ATOMS: atom_id res chain seq x y z
N MET A 1 18.54 -38.79 -41.69
CA MET A 1 19.20 -39.33 -40.48
C MET A 1 18.12 -39.24 -39.41
N ASN A 2 17.40 -40.34 -39.22
CA ASN A 2 16.19 -40.43 -38.41
C ASN A 2 16.60 -40.86 -37.01
N PHE A 3 16.09 -40.19 -35.98
CA PHE A 3 16.04 -40.72 -34.62
C PHE A 3 14.62 -40.50 -34.09
N GLU A 4 13.86 -41.59 -34.17
CA GLU A 4 12.68 -41.86 -33.35
C GLU A 4 13.16 -42.31 -31.96
N GLY A 5 12.34 -42.07 -30.94
CA GLY A 5 12.61 -42.48 -29.56
C GLY A 5 11.59 -41.89 -28.60
N GLU A 6 10.39 -42.48 -28.63
CA GLU A 6 9.33 -42.38 -27.63
C GLU A 6 9.82 -42.94 -26.28
N ASP A 7 9.25 -42.45 -25.17
CA ASP A 7 8.98 -43.24 -23.96
C ASP A 7 8.07 -42.41 -23.03
N ASP A 8 6.77 -42.67 -23.12
CA ASP A 8 5.73 -42.19 -22.20
C ASP A 8 5.62 -43.13 -21.00
N ALA A 9 5.94 -42.64 -19.81
CA ALA A 9 5.75 -43.36 -18.55
C ALA A 9 4.40 -42.99 -17.91
N TYR A 10 3.47 -43.93 -17.97
CA TYR A 10 2.22 -43.95 -17.20
C TYR A 10 2.50 -44.10 -15.70
N TYR A 11 1.86 -43.27 -14.87
CA TYR A 11 1.75 -43.48 -13.43
C TYR A 11 0.29 -43.78 -13.06
N GLU A 12 0.02 -45.06 -12.76
CA GLU A 12 -1.15 -45.51 -12.00
C GLU A 12 -0.88 -45.30 -10.51
N HIS A 13 -1.81 -44.67 -9.79
CA HIS A 13 -1.83 -44.74 -8.33
C HIS A 13 -3.18 -45.23 -7.82
N ASN A 14 -3.06 -46.30 -7.03
CA ASN A 14 -4.08 -47.17 -6.49
C ASN A 14 -5.01 -46.48 -5.49
N GLU A 15 -6.30 -46.77 -5.63
CA GLU A 15 -7.30 -46.61 -4.59
C GLU A 15 -7.12 -47.70 -3.52
N HIS A 16 -6.95 -47.30 -2.26
CA HIS A 16 -7.16 -48.17 -1.12
C HIS A 16 -8.12 -47.53 -0.11
N ASN A 17 -9.29 -48.17 -0.02
CA ASN A 17 -10.28 -48.05 1.04
C ASN A 17 -9.69 -48.55 2.36
N GLU A 18 -9.79 -47.75 3.42
CA GLU A 18 -9.86 -48.29 4.78
C GLU A 18 -11.07 -47.72 5.51
N HIS A 19 -11.95 -48.64 5.87
CA HIS A 19 -13.04 -48.48 6.81
C HIS A 19 -12.53 -48.02 8.17
N ASN A 20 -13.16 -47.01 8.75
CA ASN A 20 -13.14 -46.81 10.20
C ASN A 20 -14.57 -46.55 10.69
N GLU A 21 -15.16 -47.59 11.25
CA GLU A 21 -16.33 -47.51 12.13
C GLU A 21 -15.86 -47.04 13.51
N HIS A 22 -16.28 -45.84 13.93
CA HIS A 22 -16.25 -45.48 15.36
C HIS A 22 -17.46 -44.61 15.73
N THR A 23 -18.38 -45.25 16.46
CA THR A 23 -19.14 -44.72 17.62
C THR A 23 -19.66 -43.28 17.53
N LYS A 24 -20.95 -43.13 17.16
CA LYS A 24 -21.77 -41.94 17.46
C LYS A 24 -22.30 -42.03 18.89
N LEU A 25 -21.88 -41.09 19.75
CA LEU A 25 -22.56 -40.73 21.00
C LEU A 25 -23.66 -39.68 20.70
N PRO A 26 -24.69 -39.55 21.56
CA PRO A 26 -25.81 -38.64 21.30
C PRO A 26 -25.42 -37.19 21.59
N ILE A 27 -25.67 -36.31 20.61
CA ILE A 27 -25.62 -34.86 20.75
C ILE A 27 -27.04 -34.38 21.03
N GLU A 28 -27.37 -34.18 22.31
CA GLU A 28 -28.46 -33.30 22.71
C GLU A 28 -27.94 -32.40 23.84
N ASN A 29 -28.26 -31.11 23.74
CA ASN A 29 -27.96 -30.00 24.68
C ASN A 29 -26.68 -29.18 24.43
N ALA A 30 -26.68 -28.35 23.39
CA ALA A 30 -25.77 -27.20 23.28
C ALA A 30 -26.31 -26.04 22.42
N VAL A 31 -27.64 -25.79 22.39
CA VAL A 31 -28.24 -24.75 21.52
C VAL A 31 -28.75 -23.51 22.26
N GLU A 32 -28.80 -23.48 23.60
CA GLU A 32 -29.42 -22.35 24.32
C GLU A 32 -28.48 -21.26 24.86
N ASN A 33 -27.15 -21.41 24.81
CA ASN A 33 -26.23 -20.42 25.40
C ASN A 33 -25.56 -19.44 24.41
N ASN A 34 -25.91 -19.44 23.12
CA ASN A 34 -25.24 -18.59 22.10
C ASN A 34 -26.05 -17.36 21.64
N LYS A 35 -27.22 -17.07 22.23
CA LYS A 35 -28.04 -15.91 21.82
C LYS A 35 -27.76 -14.62 22.59
N GLU A 36 -27.10 -14.68 23.74
CA GLU A 36 -26.73 -13.47 24.50
C GLU A 36 -25.42 -12.82 24.02
N SER A 37 -24.49 -13.57 23.40
CA SER A 37 -23.20 -13.02 22.94
C SER A 37 -23.30 -12.17 21.68
N ASP A 38 -24.24 -12.48 20.78
CA ASP A 38 -24.31 -11.83 19.47
C ASP A 38 -24.95 -10.43 19.55
N ASN A 39 -25.89 -10.23 20.49
CA ASN A 39 -26.50 -8.91 20.72
C ASN A 39 -25.51 -7.91 21.35
N ASP A 40 -24.61 -8.37 22.22
CA ASP A 40 -23.57 -7.52 22.82
C ASP A 40 -22.49 -7.12 21.80
N ILE A 41 -22.15 -8.02 20.88
CA ILE A 41 -21.20 -7.72 19.79
C ILE A 41 -21.80 -6.69 18.82
N GLN A 42 -23.07 -6.84 18.47
CA GLN A 42 -23.75 -5.93 17.54
C GLN A 42 -23.94 -4.53 18.15
N ASN A 43 -24.32 -4.45 19.43
CA ASN A 43 -24.43 -3.17 20.16
C ASN A 43 -23.07 -2.46 20.30
N ASN A 44 -21.98 -3.20 20.47
CA ASN A 44 -20.64 -2.61 20.54
C ASN A 44 -20.16 -2.12 19.17
N HIS A 45 -20.52 -2.80 18.08
CA HIS A 45 -20.21 -2.38 16.72
C HIS A 45 -20.97 -1.09 16.31
N GLU A 46 -22.24 -0.98 16.69
CA GLU A 46 -23.04 0.24 16.44
C GLU A 46 -22.52 1.44 17.23
N LYS A 47 -22.15 1.26 18.51
CA LYS A 47 -21.53 2.33 19.31
C LYS A 47 -20.18 2.78 18.75
N ALA A 48 -19.35 1.86 18.28
CA ALA A 48 -18.07 2.19 17.65
C ALA A 48 -18.26 2.94 16.33
N SER A 49 -19.25 2.55 15.53
CA SER A 49 -19.57 3.20 14.25
C SER A 49 -20.07 4.64 14.44
N ALA A 50 -20.98 4.86 15.41
CA ALA A 50 -21.48 6.19 15.74
C ALA A 50 -20.37 7.13 16.25
N GLN A 51 -19.39 6.60 17.00
CA GLN A 51 -18.28 7.40 17.51
C GLN A 51 -17.24 7.76 16.43
N ILE A 52 -17.13 6.95 15.37
CA ILE A 52 -16.31 7.24 14.20
C ILE A 52 -16.98 8.32 13.34
N GLU A 53 -18.28 8.22 13.06
CA GLU A 53 -19.02 9.23 12.30
C GLU A 53 -19.00 10.61 13.00
N TYR A 54 -19.14 10.63 14.32
CA TYR A 54 -19.01 11.86 15.10
C TYR A 54 -17.64 12.54 14.90
N LYS A 55 -16.54 11.78 14.97
CA LYS A 55 -15.19 12.31 14.77
C LYS A 55 -14.92 12.77 13.33
N ILE A 56 -15.51 12.10 12.34
CA ILE A 56 -15.41 12.51 10.93
C ILE A 56 -16.12 13.84 10.71
N ASN A 57 -17.31 14.02 11.29
CA ASN A 57 -18.05 15.28 11.22
C ASN A 57 -17.34 16.41 11.98
N GLU A 58 -16.76 16.12 13.14
CA GLU A 58 -15.96 17.09 13.89
C GLU A 58 -14.76 17.59 13.06
N TYR A 59 -14.02 16.67 12.43
CA TYR A 59 -12.90 17.03 11.54
C TYR A 59 -13.34 17.80 10.29
N SER A 60 -14.48 17.43 9.71
CA SER A 60 -15.02 18.10 8.52
C SER A 60 -15.44 19.54 8.82
N ASN A 61 -16.01 19.77 10.00
CA ASN A 61 -16.39 21.11 10.47
C ASN A 61 -15.15 21.99 10.74
N GLN A 62 -14.10 21.42 11.36
CA GLN A 62 -12.82 22.12 11.57
C GLN A 62 -12.13 22.50 10.25
N LEU A 63 -12.32 21.72 9.17
CA LEU A 63 -11.81 22.05 7.85
C LEU A 63 -12.62 23.14 7.14
N SER A 64 -13.93 23.22 7.38
CA SER A 64 -14.77 24.29 6.84
C SER A 64 -14.52 25.65 7.51
N GLU A 65 -14.23 25.67 8.81
CA GLU A 65 -13.97 26.91 9.57
C GLU A 65 -12.60 27.53 9.28
N ASN A 66 -11.65 26.77 8.71
CA ASN A 66 -10.32 27.25 8.33
C ASN A 66 -10.17 27.63 6.84
N SER A 67 -11.29 27.70 6.11
CA SER A 67 -11.26 28.17 4.72
C SER A 67 -11.19 29.71 4.67
N LEU A 68 -9.97 30.24 4.54
CA LEU A 68 -9.73 31.68 4.32
C LEU A 68 -10.32 32.12 2.96
N PRO A 69 -10.91 33.33 2.87
CA PRO A 69 -11.40 33.85 1.60
C PRO A 69 -10.23 34.02 0.62
N ALA A 70 -10.46 33.61 -0.64
CA ALA A 70 -9.50 33.76 -1.72
C ALA A 70 -9.14 35.23 -1.90
N ASN A 71 -7.90 35.59 -1.56
CA ASN A 71 -7.34 36.90 -1.83
C ASN A 71 -5.94 36.73 -2.44
N ASP A 72 -5.77 37.31 -3.62
CA ASP A 72 -4.57 37.25 -4.45
C ASP A 72 -3.49 38.16 -3.85
N ASN A 73 -2.66 37.63 -2.94
CA ASN A 73 -1.29 38.12 -2.66
C ASN A 73 -0.59 37.20 -1.65
N TYR A 74 0.16 36.22 -2.15
CA TYR A 74 0.81 35.16 -1.37
C TYR A 74 2.34 35.19 -1.52
N GLU A 75 3.03 36.23 -1.04
CA GLU A 75 4.49 36.13 -0.81
C GLU A 75 5.01 36.75 0.49
N GLU A 76 4.26 37.61 1.20
CA GLU A 76 4.81 38.29 2.39
C GLU A 76 4.35 37.73 3.76
N ASN A 77 3.23 37.00 3.86
CA ASN A 77 2.67 36.61 5.17
C ASN A 77 3.13 35.23 5.71
N THR A 78 3.83 34.41 4.91
CA THR A 78 4.25 33.06 5.34
C THR A 78 5.39 33.07 6.35
N ASN A 79 6.22 34.11 6.37
CA ASN A 79 7.37 34.19 7.28
C ASN A 79 7.01 34.59 8.71
N GLN A 80 5.87 35.27 8.92
CA GLN A 80 5.43 35.71 10.25
C GLN A 80 4.74 34.58 11.03
N LEU A 81 3.92 33.75 10.35
CA LEU A 81 3.21 32.63 10.99
C LEU A 81 4.16 31.48 11.42
N LEU A 82 5.31 31.34 10.75
CA LEU A 82 6.34 30.33 11.07
C LEU A 82 7.17 30.70 12.32
N GLN A 83 7.22 31.97 12.72
CA GLN A 83 7.97 32.40 13.91
C GLN A 83 7.20 32.23 15.22
N GLU A 84 5.87 32.31 15.22
CA GLU A 84 5.07 32.28 16.46
C GLU A 84 4.77 30.86 16.98
N HIS A 85 4.79 29.83 16.11
CA HIS A 85 4.55 28.44 16.53
C HIS A 85 5.78 27.71 17.11
N SER A 86 6.93 28.38 17.22
CA SER A 86 8.18 27.76 17.71
C SER A 86 8.35 27.77 19.23
N GLN A 87 7.37 28.25 20.02
CA GLN A 87 7.48 28.29 21.47
C GLN A 87 6.36 27.53 22.19
N ARG A 88 6.47 26.20 22.25
CA ARG A 88 5.96 25.33 23.35
C ARG A 88 6.22 23.85 23.04
N ALA A 89 7.38 23.36 23.46
CA ALA A 89 7.63 22.02 24.01
C ALA A 89 9.16 21.77 24.06
N PRO A 90 9.72 21.24 25.15
CA PRO A 90 11.11 20.78 25.15
C PRO A 90 11.22 19.57 24.21
N SER A 91 11.99 19.72 23.14
CA SER A 91 12.23 18.68 22.14
C SER A 91 13.08 17.55 22.74
N PRO A 92 12.82 16.27 22.42
CA PRO A 92 13.75 15.20 22.74
C PRO A 92 15.07 15.45 22.01
N THR A 93 16.18 15.35 22.75
CA THR A 93 17.55 15.52 22.23
C THR A 93 17.86 14.40 21.23
N TYR A 94 17.61 14.67 19.95
CA TYR A 94 18.13 13.84 18.87
C TYR A 94 19.65 14.02 18.77
N PRO A 95 20.44 12.97 18.50
CA PRO A 95 21.85 13.13 18.18
C PRO A 95 21.98 14.12 17.01
N GLN A 96 22.87 15.10 17.18
CA GLN A 96 23.00 16.24 16.28
C GLN A 96 23.08 15.77 14.83
N GLN A 97 22.11 16.21 14.03
CA GLN A 97 22.11 16.04 12.60
C GLN A 97 23.39 16.65 12.05
N GLN A 98 24.28 15.81 11.52
CA GLN A 98 25.41 16.29 10.74
C GLN A 98 24.86 17.19 9.63
N ASN A 99 25.37 18.41 9.56
CA ASN A 99 25.12 19.37 8.49
C ASN A 99 25.34 18.68 7.14
N TYR A 100 24.26 18.19 6.51
CA TYR A 100 24.29 17.73 5.13
C TYR A 100 24.41 18.96 4.24
N ASN A 101 25.64 19.45 4.07
CA ASN A 101 26.02 20.38 3.03
C ASN A 101 25.83 19.68 1.68
N SER A 102 24.60 19.65 1.21
CA SER A 102 24.21 19.00 -0.03
C SER A 102 24.49 19.96 -1.18
N SER A 103 25.71 19.87 -1.71
CA SER A 103 25.96 20.12 -3.14
C SER A 103 25.33 18.99 -3.97
N TYR A 104 24.02 18.74 -3.83
CA TYR A 104 23.31 17.94 -4.82
C TYR A 104 23.20 18.81 -6.06
N SER A 105 24.14 18.64 -6.99
CA SER A 105 23.82 18.86 -8.40
C SER A 105 22.47 18.18 -8.63
N SER A 106 21.47 18.98 -8.99
CA SER A 106 20.09 18.55 -9.21
C SER A 106 20.07 17.61 -10.41
N LYS A 107 20.50 16.37 -10.19
CA LYS A 107 20.45 15.32 -11.20
C LYS A 107 18.99 15.12 -11.53
N MET A 108 18.65 15.50 -12.76
CA MET A 108 17.33 15.36 -13.32
C MET A 108 16.95 13.87 -13.32
N VAL A 109 15.78 13.55 -12.77
CA VAL A 109 15.27 12.17 -12.71
C VAL A 109 14.45 11.93 -13.96
N TYR A 110 14.83 10.94 -14.77
CA TYR A 110 14.01 10.50 -15.89
C TYR A 110 13.49 9.10 -15.61
N PRO A 111 12.17 8.90 -15.40
CA PRO A 111 11.59 7.57 -15.25
C PRO A 111 11.68 6.72 -16.53
N SER A 112 11.48 5.42 -16.37
CA SER A 112 10.97 4.59 -17.47
C SER A 112 9.47 4.81 -17.60
N VAL A 113 9.02 5.22 -18.78
CA VAL A 113 7.60 5.44 -19.09
C VAL A 113 7.17 4.44 -20.15
N LEU A 114 6.16 3.63 -19.83
CA LEU A 114 5.59 2.64 -20.74
C LEU A 114 4.15 3.01 -21.06
N TRP A 115 3.79 2.91 -22.33
CA TRP A 115 2.40 2.82 -22.76
C TRP A 115 1.93 1.38 -22.62
N SER A 116 0.76 1.15 -22.01
CA SER A 116 0.19 -0.20 -21.87
C SER A 116 -1.08 -0.43 -22.69
N GLY A 117 -1.39 0.46 -23.64
CA GLY A 117 -2.60 0.39 -24.46
C GLY A 117 -3.83 1.09 -23.87
N ASN A 118 -3.90 1.27 -22.54
CA ASN A 118 -4.99 1.97 -21.85
C ASN A 118 -4.48 3.02 -20.85
N GLY A 119 -3.24 3.47 -21.01
CA GLY A 119 -2.61 4.42 -20.09
C GLY A 119 -1.11 4.21 -19.96
N TYR A 120 -0.53 4.97 -19.04
CA TYR A 120 0.90 4.99 -18.79
C TYR A 120 1.26 4.24 -17.51
N HIS A 121 2.38 3.53 -17.54
CA HIS A 121 3.06 3.00 -16.38
C HIS A 121 4.40 3.71 -16.23
N ILE A 122 4.69 4.18 -15.03
CA ILE A 122 5.90 4.95 -14.71
C ILE A 122 6.71 4.16 -13.69
N TYR A 123 7.97 3.86 -14.01
CA TYR A 123 8.88 3.15 -13.12
C TYR A 123 10.10 4.02 -12.80
N ILE A 124 10.32 4.24 -11.51
CA ILE A 124 11.48 4.96 -10.98
C ILE A 124 12.13 4.09 -9.91
N PRO A 125 13.27 3.44 -10.20
CA PRO A 125 14.07 2.80 -9.17
C PRO A 125 14.57 3.84 -8.17
N ILE A 126 14.30 3.64 -6.89
CA ILE A 126 14.78 4.51 -5.81
C ILE A 126 15.94 3.88 -5.05
N LYS A 127 16.79 4.69 -4.43
CA LYS A 127 17.79 4.21 -3.47
C LYS A 127 17.10 4.03 -2.12
N ALA A 128 16.54 2.84 -1.93
CA ALA A 128 15.78 2.46 -0.74
C ALA A 128 16.64 1.80 0.34
N ILE A 129 16.11 1.83 1.56
CA ILE A 129 16.52 0.99 2.70
C ILE A 129 15.42 -0.05 2.94
N ILE A 130 15.77 -1.16 3.61
CA ILE A 130 14.77 -2.12 4.07
C ILE A 130 14.19 -1.56 5.38
N LEU A 131 12.99 -0.99 5.34
CA LEU A 131 12.40 -0.29 6.49
C LEU A 131 12.27 -1.21 7.71
N ASP A 132 11.93 -2.48 7.49
CA ASP A 132 11.79 -3.50 8.54
C ASP A 132 13.08 -3.75 9.33
N ASN A 133 14.25 -3.34 8.81
CA ASN A 133 15.54 -3.51 9.50
C ASN A 133 15.90 -2.35 10.44
N TYR A 134 15.09 -1.27 10.48
CA TYR A 134 15.39 -0.09 11.27
C TYR A 134 14.47 -0.01 12.47
N GLU A 135 15.05 0.10 13.66
CA GLU A 135 14.33 0.09 14.94
C GLU A 135 13.25 1.18 15.03
N GLN A 136 13.47 2.35 14.42
CA GLN A 136 12.48 3.44 14.40
C GLN A 136 11.17 3.06 13.69
N PHE A 137 11.22 2.08 12.79
CA PHE A 137 10.04 1.55 12.11
C PHE A 137 9.62 0.17 12.67
N SER A 138 10.16 -0.29 13.79
CA SER A 138 9.77 -1.60 14.35
C SER A 138 8.28 -1.66 14.67
N LYS A 139 7.65 -2.81 14.36
CA LYS A 139 6.24 -3.08 14.70
C LYS A 139 5.98 -2.99 16.20
N ASP A 140 7.00 -3.29 17.01
CA ASP A 140 6.92 -3.27 18.48
C ASP A 140 6.66 -1.86 19.02
N LYS A 141 6.99 -0.83 18.24
CA LYS A 141 6.68 0.58 18.59
C LYS A 141 5.21 0.94 18.33
N PHE A 142 4.46 0.09 17.64
CA PHE A 142 3.08 0.31 17.23
C PHE A 142 2.17 -0.92 17.48
N PRO A 143 2.18 -1.52 18.68
CA PRO A 143 1.59 -2.84 18.93
C PRO A 143 0.09 -2.88 18.62
N ASN A 144 -0.65 -1.79 18.86
CA ASN A 144 -2.08 -1.72 18.59
C ASN A 144 -2.41 -1.87 17.10
N VAL A 145 -1.54 -1.40 16.22
CA VAL A 145 -1.80 -1.36 14.77
C VAL A 145 -1.42 -2.68 14.09
N PHE A 146 -0.46 -3.42 14.67
CA PHE A 146 0.05 -4.70 14.15
C PHE A 146 -0.48 -5.94 14.88
N SER A 147 -1.26 -5.76 15.96
CA SER A 147 -1.90 -6.87 16.68
C SER A 147 -2.83 -7.72 15.79
N SER A 148 -3.27 -8.88 16.28
CA SER A 148 -4.20 -9.76 15.57
C SER A 148 -5.48 -9.06 15.10
N ASN A 149 -5.92 -8.07 15.86
CA ASN A 149 -7.12 -7.27 15.59
C ASN A 149 -6.78 -5.89 15.01
N GLY A 150 -5.49 -5.65 14.74
CA GLY A 150 -4.96 -4.39 14.24
C GLY A 150 -5.20 -4.21 12.75
N LYS A 151 -5.34 -2.94 12.34
CA LYS A 151 -5.57 -2.55 10.94
C LYS A 151 -4.55 -3.12 9.95
N TYR A 152 -3.31 -3.32 10.40
CA TYR A 152 -2.21 -3.82 9.57
C TYR A 152 -1.72 -5.20 10.00
N TYR A 153 -2.59 -6.00 10.61
CA TYR A 153 -2.28 -7.39 10.93
C TYR A 153 -1.72 -8.15 9.71
N GLY A 154 -0.65 -8.91 9.92
CA GLY A 154 -0.01 -9.72 8.89
C GLY A 154 0.80 -8.95 7.84
N LEU A 155 0.87 -7.62 7.90
CA LEU A 155 1.65 -6.80 6.96
C LEU A 155 3.02 -6.44 7.53
N SER A 156 4.02 -6.38 6.66
CA SER A 156 5.32 -5.76 6.95
C SER A 156 5.23 -4.23 6.95
N ILE A 157 6.22 -3.58 7.55
CA ILE A 157 6.33 -2.11 7.53
C ILE A 157 6.46 -1.62 6.11
N SER A 158 7.31 -2.29 5.33
CA SER A 158 7.52 -1.93 3.93
C SER A 158 6.23 -2.05 3.09
N GLU A 159 5.35 -2.99 3.38
CA GLU A 159 4.03 -3.08 2.71
C GLU A 159 3.08 -1.95 3.11
N ILE A 160 3.12 -1.51 4.37
CA ILE A 160 2.37 -0.33 4.80
C ILE A 160 2.93 0.92 4.13
N PHE A 161 4.25 1.02 4.03
CA PHE A 161 4.90 2.09 3.29
C PHE A 161 4.47 2.11 1.81
N LEU A 162 4.35 0.95 1.15
CA LEU A 162 3.80 0.88 -0.21
C LEU A 162 2.37 1.45 -0.29
N LYS A 163 1.53 1.16 0.69
CA LYS A 163 0.17 1.73 0.77
C LYS A 163 0.18 3.23 1.02
N PHE A 164 1.06 3.72 1.89
CA PHE A 164 1.27 5.15 2.12
C PHE A 164 1.70 5.85 0.84
N VAL A 165 2.75 5.35 0.18
CA VAL A 165 3.32 5.91 -1.06
C VAL A 165 2.26 6.00 -2.16
N LYS A 166 1.39 4.98 -2.29
CA LYS A 166 0.22 5.02 -3.19
C LYS A 166 -0.64 6.25 -2.90
N CYS A 167 -1.07 6.43 -1.65
CA CYS A 167 -1.95 7.53 -1.27
C CYS A 167 -1.25 8.88 -1.44
N PHE A 168 0.02 8.98 -1.03
CA PHE A 168 0.83 10.19 -1.13
C PHE A 168 0.95 10.68 -2.58
N PHE A 169 1.38 9.82 -3.51
CA PHE A 169 1.58 10.23 -4.90
C PHE A 169 0.28 10.47 -5.68
N THR A 170 -0.81 9.87 -5.26
CA THR A 170 -2.10 10.05 -5.92
C THR A 170 -2.96 11.12 -5.27
N ASN A 171 -2.48 11.73 -4.18
CA ASN A 171 -3.28 12.61 -3.33
C ASN A 171 -4.64 11.97 -2.98
N GLY A 172 -4.63 10.69 -2.60
CA GLY A 172 -5.82 9.90 -2.29
C GLY A 172 -6.68 9.47 -3.48
N LYS A 173 -6.31 9.81 -4.73
CA LYS A 173 -7.10 9.51 -5.95
C LYS A 173 -6.78 8.16 -6.60
N ALA A 174 -5.97 7.32 -5.94
CA ALA A 174 -5.71 5.97 -6.43
C ALA A 174 -6.99 5.13 -6.46
N ASP A 175 -7.04 4.15 -7.37
CA ASP A 175 -8.09 3.13 -7.36
C ASP A 175 -8.20 2.49 -5.95
N PRO A 176 -9.38 2.54 -5.30
CA PRO A 176 -9.60 1.93 -3.99
C PRO A 176 -9.30 0.42 -3.97
N LYS A 177 -9.46 -0.27 -5.11
CA LYS A 177 -9.17 -1.70 -5.25
C LYS A 177 -7.68 -2.00 -5.44
N HIS A 178 -6.87 -0.98 -5.73
CA HIS A 178 -5.42 -1.15 -5.83
C HIS A 178 -4.80 -1.16 -4.43
N ASN A 179 -4.59 -2.36 -3.90
CA ASN A 179 -3.98 -2.61 -2.58
C ASN A 179 -2.58 -3.19 -2.75
N PRO A 180 -1.54 -2.33 -2.92
CA PRO A 180 -0.19 -2.79 -3.16
C PRO A 180 0.36 -3.49 -1.92
N ILE A 181 0.80 -4.72 -2.14
CA ILE A 181 1.68 -5.53 -1.31
C ILE A 181 2.69 -6.17 -2.25
N TYR A 182 3.76 -6.79 -1.74
CA TYR A 182 4.82 -7.33 -2.60
C TYR A 182 4.29 -8.30 -3.66
N LYS A 183 3.35 -9.15 -3.27
CA LYS A 183 2.75 -10.16 -4.16
C LYS A 183 1.75 -9.58 -5.18
N SER A 184 1.26 -8.36 -4.99
CA SER A 184 0.25 -7.74 -5.85
C SER A 184 0.79 -6.63 -6.77
N CYS A 185 2.06 -6.25 -6.63
CA CYS A 185 2.70 -5.25 -7.47
C CYS A 185 3.08 -5.86 -8.84
N LEU A 186 2.21 -5.69 -9.84
CA LEU A 186 2.44 -6.18 -11.19
C LEU A 186 3.14 -5.14 -12.07
N ILE A 187 4.16 -5.58 -12.81
CA ILE A 187 4.83 -4.77 -13.84
C ILE A 187 4.37 -5.14 -15.24
N ARG A 188 4.42 -4.18 -16.16
CA ARG A 188 4.18 -4.42 -17.58
C ARG A 188 5.51 -4.67 -18.27
N ILE A 189 5.54 -5.70 -19.10
CA ILE A 189 6.74 -6.09 -19.86
C ILE A 189 6.66 -5.40 -21.23
N PRO A 190 7.68 -4.62 -21.64
CA PRO A 190 7.75 -4.05 -22.98
C PRO A 190 7.59 -5.09 -24.09
N ASN A 191 7.04 -4.67 -25.23
CA ASN A 191 6.76 -5.50 -26.41
C ASN A 191 5.77 -6.65 -26.19
N THR A 192 5.12 -6.73 -25.03
CA THR A 192 3.99 -7.65 -24.81
C THR A 192 2.67 -7.01 -25.21
N ILE A 193 1.60 -7.80 -25.26
CA ILE A 193 0.28 -7.36 -25.69
C ILE A 193 -0.68 -7.28 -24.52
N ASN A 194 -1.38 -6.15 -24.41
CA ASN A 194 -2.49 -6.01 -23.48
C ASN A 194 -3.73 -6.69 -24.07
N SER A 195 -3.99 -7.92 -23.64
CA SER A 195 -5.14 -8.71 -24.09
C SER A 195 -6.50 -8.02 -23.88
N LYS A 196 -6.61 -7.11 -22.90
CA LYS A 196 -7.84 -6.32 -22.71
C LYS A 196 -8.09 -5.34 -23.85
N CYS A 197 -7.04 -4.82 -24.50
CA CYS A 197 -7.16 -3.93 -25.65
C CYS A 197 -7.61 -4.71 -26.90
N LEU A 198 -7.02 -5.89 -27.15
CA LEU A 198 -7.46 -6.78 -28.24
C LEU A 198 -8.95 -7.15 -28.11
N LYS A 199 -9.41 -7.51 -26.90
CA LYS A 199 -10.82 -7.83 -26.64
C LYS A 199 -11.78 -6.67 -26.90
N LYS A 200 -11.28 -5.42 -26.90
CA LYS A 200 -12.05 -4.21 -27.21
C LYS A 200 -12.02 -3.85 -28.70
N GLY A 201 -11.37 -4.66 -29.55
CA GLY A 201 -11.26 -4.43 -30.99
C GLY A 201 -10.08 -3.57 -31.43
N LEU A 202 -9.17 -3.20 -30.51
CA LEU A 202 -7.93 -2.52 -30.88
C LEU A 202 -6.99 -3.48 -31.62
N ASN A 203 -6.22 -2.94 -32.56
CA ASN A 203 -5.27 -3.76 -33.30
C ASN A 203 -4.03 -4.12 -32.44
N TYR A 204 -3.16 -4.98 -32.99
CA TYR A 204 -1.96 -5.46 -32.30
C TYR A 204 -1.01 -4.31 -31.90
N GLU A 205 -0.82 -3.34 -32.79
CA GLU A 205 0.09 -2.22 -32.57
C GLU A 205 -0.44 -1.24 -31.51
N GLU A 206 -1.75 -1.03 -31.44
CA GLU A 206 -2.38 -0.21 -30.40
C GLU A 206 -2.36 -0.92 -29.04
N SER A 207 -2.47 -2.26 -29.05
CA SER A 207 -2.48 -3.10 -27.86
C SER A 207 -1.09 -3.40 -27.30
N LYS A 208 -0.03 -3.06 -28.02
CA LYS A 208 1.36 -3.34 -27.65
C LYS A 208 1.86 -2.42 -26.54
N VAL A 209 2.54 -3.01 -25.57
CA VAL A 209 3.24 -2.26 -24.51
C VAL A 209 4.50 -1.64 -25.10
N LYS A 210 4.59 -0.31 -25.14
CA LYS A 210 5.68 0.44 -25.78
C LYS A 210 6.47 1.23 -24.74
N ILE A 211 7.79 1.32 -24.92
CA ILE A 211 8.64 2.20 -24.12
C ILE A 211 8.59 3.60 -24.76
N PHE A 212 8.08 4.58 -24.02
CA PHE A 212 8.11 5.99 -24.41
C PHE A 212 9.38 6.68 -23.92
N GLN A 213 9.80 6.36 -22.70
CA GLN A 213 11.01 6.92 -22.09
C GLN A 213 11.75 5.82 -21.35
N LYS A 214 13.09 5.80 -21.46
CA LYS A 214 13.94 4.92 -20.65
C LYS A 214 14.44 5.66 -19.43
N TRP A 215 14.51 4.95 -18.31
CA TRP A 215 15.14 5.46 -17.09
C TRP A 215 16.60 5.85 -17.33
N ASN A 216 17.03 7.00 -16.81
CA ASN A 216 18.38 7.54 -16.99
C ASN A 216 19.45 6.96 -16.05
N GLY A 217 19.16 5.89 -15.32
CA GLY A 217 20.12 5.27 -14.39
C GLY A 217 20.24 5.97 -13.03
N TYR A 218 19.59 7.12 -12.83
CA TYR A 218 19.65 7.83 -11.55
C TYR A 218 18.59 7.33 -10.56
N ARG A 219 19.04 6.92 -9.36
CA ARG A 219 18.17 6.46 -8.27
C ARG A 219 18.02 7.55 -7.21
N PRO A 220 16.88 8.26 -7.13
CA PRO A 220 16.70 9.27 -6.10
C PRO A 220 16.66 8.64 -4.69
N PRO A 221 17.13 9.37 -3.66
CA PRO A 221 17.13 8.91 -2.28
C PRO A 221 15.72 8.73 -1.72
N ILE A 222 15.49 7.66 -0.95
CA ILE A 222 14.19 7.36 -0.30
C ILE A 222 13.77 8.38 0.75
N GLN A 223 14.71 9.17 1.28
CA GLN A 223 14.47 10.19 2.31
C GLN A 223 13.38 11.19 1.93
N ARG A 224 13.16 11.42 0.64
CA ARG A 224 12.07 12.28 0.13
C ARG A 224 10.68 11.71 0.39
N LEU A 225 10.56 10.41 0.60
CA LEU A 225 9.30 9.70 0.85
C LEU A 225 9.12 9.34 2.32
N THR A 226 10.22 9.13 3.05
CA THR A 226 10.16 8.75 4.47
C THR A 226 10.06 9.95 5.41
N LYS A 227 10.17 11.19 4.92
CA LYS A 227 9.96 12.38 5.75
C LYS A 227 8.50 12.52 6.20
N ASP A 228 7.58 12.11 5.33
CA ASP A 228 6.13 12.27 5.51
C ASP A 228 5.44 10.97 5.93
N PHE A 229 6.20 9.87 6.06
CA PHE A 229 5.75 8.55 6.49
C PHE A 229 5.99 8.34 7.98
#